data_AF-A0A7Y2HB37-F1
#
_entry.id   AF-A0A7Y2HB37-F1
#
_cell.length_a   1.000
_cell.length_b   1.000
_cell.length_c   1.000
_cell.angle_alpha   90.00
_cell.angle_beta   90.00
_cell.angle_gamma   90.00
#
_symmetry.space_group_name_H-M   'P 1'
#
loop_
_entity.id
_entity.type
_entity.pdbx_description
1 polymer ?
#
loop_
_entity_poly.entity_id
_entity_poly.type
_entity_poly.pdbx_seq_one_letter_code
_entity_poly.pdbx_strand_id
1 'polypeptide(L)'
;MKYALLISGIVELLGGIVVYFNPEIAFRTESSPITIFKMYGLLAGVVGLINILAYKHYSEARIITIIYISMMFFHAAVGFIVFADRQNFFHQQSIAAVLHLGIFSILFFCYLKDLKPDVNKS
;
A
#
# COMPACT_ATOMS: atom_id res chain seq x y z
N MET A 1 2.76 5.08 13.67
CA MET A 1 1.60 5.04 12.74
C MET A 1 1.36 6.35 11.98
N LYS A 2 1.16 7.52 12.62
CA LYS A 2 0.77 8.78 11.93
C LYS A 2 1.59 9.11 10.67
N TYR A 3 2.90 9.29 10.78
CA TYR A 3 3.75 9.65 9.65
C TYR A 3 3.89 8.53 8.61
N ALA A 4 3.74 7.27 9.01
CA ALA A 4 3.75 6.15 8.08
C ALA A 4 2.52 6.17 7.16
N LEU A 5 1.35 6.62 7.65
CA LEU A 5 0.18 6.89 6.81
C LEU A 5 0.45 7.99 5.79
N LEU A 6 1.13 9.08 6.19
CA LEU A 6 1.47 10.16 5.26
C LEU A 6 2.39 9.66 4.14
N ILE A 7 3.47 8.96 4.50
CA ILE A 7 4.44 8.44 3.54
C ILE A 7 3.76 7.45 2.59
N SER A 8 3.00 6.49 3.14
CA SER A 8 2.21 5.55 2.32
C SER A 8 1.24 6.28 1.42
N GLY A 9 0.53 7.30 1.93
CA GLY A 9 -0.40 8.11 1.14
C GLY A 9 0.24 8.82 -0.04
N ILE A 10 1.42 9.42 0.15
CA ILE A 10 2.18 10.08 -0.93
C ILE A 10 2.65 9.06 -1.97
N VAL A 11 3.21 7.93 -1.52
CA VAL A 11 3.70 6.88 -2.43
C VAL A 11 2.56 6.29 -3.26
N GLU A 12 1.43 5.99 -2.65
CA GLU A 12 0.25 5.44 -3.33
C GLU A 12 -0.37 6.43 -4.32
N LEU A 13 -0.41 7.73 -3.99
CA LEU A 13 -0.88 8.76 -4.93
C LEU A 13 0.04 8.90 -6.14
N LEU A 14 1.36 8.99 -5.92
CA LEU A 14 2.32 9.09 -7.01
C LEU A 14 2.32 7.82 -7.86
N GLY A 15 2.33 6.65 -7.22
CA GLY A 15 2.23 5.36 -7.90
C GLY A 15 0.93 5.24 -8.70
N GLY A 16 -0.19 5.63 -8.10
CA GLY A 16 -1.51 5.63 -8.76
C GLY A 16 -1.56 6.52 -9.99
N ILE A 17 -1.01 7.74 -9.91
CA ILE A 17 -0.90 8.65 -11.06
C ILE A 17 -0.04 8.02 -12.16
N VAL A 18 1.16 7.53 -11.83
CA VAL A 18 2.08 6.93 -12.80
C VAL A 18 1.41 5.73 -13.50
N VAL A 19 0.81 4.82 -12.75
CA VAL A 19 0.15 3.63 -13.29
C VAL A 19 -1.09 3.99 -14.12
N TYR A 20 -1.88 4.98 -13.70
CA TYR A 20 -3.08 5.36 -14.41
C TYR A 20 -2.79 5.96 -15.79
N PHE A 21 -1.83 6.88 -15.87
CA PHE A 21 -1.47 7.56 -17.12
C PHE A 21 -0.50 6.74 -17.98
N ASN A 22 0.36 5.92 -17.36
CA ASN A 22 1.35 5.13 -18.06
C ASN A 22 1.54 3.76 -17.38
N PRO A 23 0.56 2.85 -17.53
CA PRO A 23 0.62 1.52 -16.92
C PRO A 23 1.80 0.70 -17.41
N GLU A 24 2.31 0.97 -18.62
CA GLU A 24 3.44 0.27 -19.25
C GLU A 24 4.77 0.46 -18.52
N ILE A 25 4.92 1.57 -17.77
CA ILE A 25 6.08 1.79 -16.90
C ILE A 25 6.12 0.77 -15.76
N ALA A 26 4.95 0.38 -15.23
CA ALA A 26 4.84 -0.47 -14.06
C ALA A 26 4.52 -1.94 -14.41
N PHE A 27 3.77 -2.17 -15.50
CA PHE A 27 3.24 -3.45 -15.90
C PHE A 27 3.37 -3.63 -17.41
N ARG A 28 3.79 -4.81 -17.88
CA ARG A 28 3.62 -5.15 -19.30
C ARG A 28 2.15 -5.40 -19.60
N THR A 29 1.60 -4.64 -20.54
CA THR A 29 0.18 -4.67 -20.93
C THR A 29 -0.12 -5.70 -22.03
N GLU A 30 0.91 -6.40 -22.55
CA GLU A 30 0.81 -7.28 -23.73
C GLU A 30 -0.21 -8.41 -23.60
N SER A 31 -0.47 -8.91 -22.37
CA SER A 31 -1.33 -10.06 -22.11
C SER A 31 -2.61 -9.73 -21.33
N SER A 32 -2.80 -8.47 -20.91
CA SER A 32 -3.89 -8.08 -20.01
C SER A 32 -4.56 -6.79 -20.47
N PRO A 33 -5.90 -6.66 -20.36
CA PRO A 33 -6.59 -5.43 -20.72
C PRO A 33 -6.03 -4.21 -19.99
N ILE A 34 -5.61 -3.19 -20.73
CA ILE A 34 -5.05 -1.95 -20.19
C ILE A 34 -5.96 -1.29 -19.13
N THR A 35 -7.27 -1.48 -19.26
CA THR A 35 -8.29 -1.01 -18.32
C THR A 35 -8.05 -1.53 -16.91
N ILE A 36 -7.61 -2.78 -16.72
CA ILE A 36 -7.37 -3.35 -15.39
C ILE A 36 -6.26 -2.57 -14.68
N PHE A 37 -5.16 -2.28 -15.38
CA PHE A 37 -4.06 -1.51 -14.79
C PHE A 37 -4.45 -0.07 -14.48
N LYS A 38 -5.26 0.57 -15.34
CA LYS A 38 -5.80 1.90 -15.04
C LYS A 38 -6.73 1.89 -13.82
N MET A 39 -7.57 0.88 -13.68
CA MET A 39 -8.41 0.71 -12.47
C MET A 39 -7.55 0.48 -11.23
N TYR A 40 -6.45 -0.28 -11.34
CA TYR A 40 -5.49 -0.44 -10.26
C TYR A 40 -4.80 0.88 -9.89
N GLY A 41 -4.36 1.68 -10.87
CA GLY A 41 -3.78 3.01 -10.62
C GLY A 41 -4.78 3.96 -9.96
N LEU A 42 -6.05 3.94 -10.39
CA LEU A 42 -7.11 4.70 -9.73
C LEU A 42 -7.32 4.25 -8.28
N LEU A 43 -7.36 2.93 -8.04
CA LEU A 43 -7.50 2.36 -6.70
C LEU A 43 -6.35 2.78 -5.79
N ALA A 44 -5.11 2.70 -6.26
CA ALA A 44 -3.93 3.19 -5.54
C ALA A 44 -4.05 4.68 -5.20
N GLY A 45 -4.51 5.52 -6.15
CA GLY A 45 -4.79 6.93 -5.89
C GLY A 45 -5.84 7.16 -4.79
N VAL A 46 -6.96 6.42 -4.83
CA VAL A 46 -8.01 6.49 -3.79
C VAL A 46 -7.49 6.07 -2.42
N VAL A 47 -6.73 4.96 -2.39
CA VAL A 47 -6.08 4.46 -1.18
C VAL A 47 -5.09 5.51 -0.62
N GLY A 48 -4.32 6.15 -1.49
CA GLY A 48 -3.41 7.23 -1.11
C GLY A 48 -4.15 8.43 -0.49
N LEU A 49 -5.30 8.82 -1.04
CA LEU A 49 -6.16 9.86 -0.45
C LEU A 49 -6.69 9.46 0.93
N ILE A 50 -7.15 8.22 1.11
CA ILE A 50 -7.61 7.71 2.40
C ILE A 50 -6.49 7.82 3.45
N ASN A 51 -5.27 7.47 3.07
CA ASN A 51 -4.10 7.56 3.96
C ASN A 51 -3.76 9.01 4.35
N ILE A 52 -3.81 9.95 3.41
CA ILE A 52 -3.60 11.38 3.71
C ILE A 52 -4.72 11.91 4.62
N LEU A 53 -5.97 11.54 4.38
CA LEU A 53 -7.09 11.92 5.25
C LEU A 53 -6.93 11.32 6.65
N ALA A 54 -6.53 10.05 6.75
CA ALA A 54 -6.24 9.39 8.01
C ALA A 54 -5.06 10.04 8.76
N TYR A 55 -4.05 10.54 8.03
CA TYR A 55 -2.97 11.35 8.61
C TYR A 55 -3.48 12.70 9.14
N LYS A 56 -4.29 13.42 8.34
CA LYS A 56 -4.83 14.74 8.70
C LYS A 56 -5.75 14.67 9.92
N HIS A 57 -6.56 13.63 10.00
CA HIS A 57 -7.50 13.37 11.09
C HIS A 57 -6.99 12.32 12.08
N TYR A 58 -5.67 12.14 12.13
CA TYR A 58 -5.06 11.12 12.99
C TYR A 58 -5.41 11.37 14.45
N SER A 59 -6.06 10.38 15.05
CA SER A 59 -6.32 10.26 16.47
C SER A 59 -6.05 8.81 16.87
N GLU A 60 -5.86 8.53 18.16
CA GLU A 60 -5.77 7.15 18.67
C GLU A 60 -7.14 6.42 18.64
N ALA A 61 -8.02 6.79 17.71
CA ALA A 61 -9.33 6.20 17.52
C ALA A 61 -9.22 4.85 16.80
N ARG A 62 -10.07 3.90 17.22
CA ARG A 62 -10.15 2.54 16.65
C ARG A 62 -10.22 2.52 15.12
N ILE A 63 -10.93 3.48 14.51
CA ILE A 63 -11.07 3.56 13.05
C ILE A 63 -9.73 3.79 12.33
N ILE A 64 -8.84 4.61 12.88
CA ILE A 64 -7.53 4.89 12.28
C ILE A 64 -6.65 3.64 12.36
N THR A 65 -6.71 2.92 13.48
CA THR A 65 -6.01 1.64 13.63
C THR A 65 -6.52 0.60 12.63
N ILE A 66 -7.83 0.52 12.40
CA ILE A 66 -8.41 -0.38 11.38
C ILE A 66 -7.90 0.00 9.99
N ILE A 67 -7.94 1.29 9.62
CA ILE A 67 -7.42 1.76 8.32
C ILE A 67 -5.94 1.38 8.17
N TYR A 68 -5.15 1.64 9.21
CA TYR A 68 -3.72 1.33 9.22
C TYR A 68 -3.44 -0.17 9.02
N ILE A 69 -4.15 -1.03 9.74
CA ILE A 69 -4.01 -2.49 9.64
C ILE A 69 -4.45 -2.97 8.26
N SER A 70 -5.58 -2.47 7.75
CA SER A 70 -6.05 -2.78 6.39
C SER A 70 -4.99 -2.42 5.34
N MET A 71 -4.34 -1.27 5.47
CA MET A 71 -3.25 -0.86 4.58
C MET A 71 -2.05 -1.78 4.68
N MET A 72 -1.64 -2.13 5.89
CA MET A 72 -0.54 -3.07 6.11
C MET A 72 -0.79 -4.40 5.40
N PHE A 73 -1.98 -4.99 5.59
CA PHE A 73 -2.32 -6.26 4.93
C PHE A 73 -2.56 -6.13 3.42
N PHE A 74 -3.05 -4.99 2.95
CA PHE A 74 -3.14 -4.70 1.52
C PHE A 74 -1.75 -4.76 0.86
N HIS A 75 -0.76 -4.07 1.42
CA HIS A 75 0.61 -4.11 0.91
C HIS A 75 1.21 -5.52 0.97
N ALA A 76 0.97 -6.28 2.05
CA ALA A 76 1.41 -7.66 2.14
C ALA A 76 0.78 -8.53 1.04
N ALA A 77 -0.54 -8.43 0.86
CA ALA A 77 -1.27 -9.21 -0.13
C ALA A 77 -0.77 -8.93 -1.55
N VAL A 78 -0.63 -7.65 -1.93
CA VAL A 78 -0.09 -7.27 -3.24
C VAL A 78 1.35 -7.79 -3.39
N GLY A 79 2.20 -7.60 -2.37
CA GLY A 79 3.58 -8.09 -2.38
C GLY A 79 3.68 -9.59 -2.61
N PHE A 80 2.84 -10.39 -1.94
CA PHE A 80 2.81 -11.85 -2.11
C PHE A 80 2.23 -12.30 -3.45
N ILE A 81 1.16 -11.66 -3.93
CA ILE A 81 0.57 -11.95 -5.24
C ILE A 81 1.61 -11.73 -6.35
N VAL A 82 2.27 -10.57 -6.32
CA VAL A 82 3.29 -10.22 -7.32
C VAL A 82 4.54 -11.11 -7.18
N PHE A 83 4.89 -11.52 -5.94
CA PHE A 83 5.96 -12.49 -5.72
C PHE A 83 5.62 -13.87 -6.31
N ALA A 84 4.36 -14.31 -6.20
CA ALA A 84 3.95 -15.61 -6.70
C ALA A 84 3.92 -15.68 -8.24
N ASP A 85 3.61 -14.57 -8.91
CA ASP A 85 3.50 -14.49 -10.38
C ASP A 85 4.84 -14.33 -11.12
N ARG A 86 5.99 -14.44 -10.42
CA ARG A 86 7.35 -14.22 -10.93
C ARG A 86 7.77 -15.01 -12.16
N GLN A 87 7.01 -16.05 -12.54
CA GLN A 87 7.35 -16.91 -13.68
C GLN A 87 7.27 -16.17 -15.02
N ASN A 88 6.53 -15.07 -15.10
CA ASN A 88 6.35 -14.33 -16.35
C ASN A 88 7.32 -13.15 -16.50
N PHE A 89 7.63 -12.40 -15.43
CA PHE A 89 8.43 -11.16 -15.53
C PHE A 89 9.30 -10.89 -14.29
N PHE A 90 10.36 -11.71 -14.13
CA PHE A 90 11.18 -11.75 -12.91
C PHE A 90 11.67 -10.38 -12.40
N HIS A 91 12.18 -9.49 -13.25
CA HIS A 91 12.80 -8.24 -12.78
C HIS A 91 11.77 -7.21 -12.28
N GLN A 92 10.77 -6.86 -13.09
CA GLN A 92 9.75 -5.85 -12.75
C GLN A 92 8.87 -6.31 -11.59
N GLN A 93 8.43 -7.58 -11.61
CA GLN A 93 7.61 -8.14 -10.54
C GLN A 93 8.41 -8.30 -9.24
N SER A 94 9.72 -8.61 -9.31
CA SER A 94 10.54 -8.64 -8.09
C SER A 94 10.68 -7.26 -7.47
N ILE A 95 10.87 -6.21 -8.26
CA ILE A 95 10.94 -4.82 -7.75
C ILE A 95 9.62 -4.44 -7.09
N ALA A 96 8.49 -4.66 -7.76
CA ALA A 96 7.17 -4.36 -7.21
C ALA A 96 6.90 -5.15 -5.92
N ALA A 97 7.19 -6.46 -5.90
CA ALA A 97 7.06 -7.28 -4.71
C ALA A 97 7.91 -6.76 -3.54
N VAL A 98 9.18 -6.40 -3.80
CA VAL A 98 10.08 -5.84 -2.78
C VAL A 98 9.57 -4.50 -2.27
N LEU A 99 9.08 -3.62 -3.14
CA LEU A 99 8.51 -2.33 -2.73
C LEU A 99 7.29 -2.53 -1.83
N HIS A 100 6.33 -3.37 -2.22
CA HIS A 100 5.14 -3.64 -1.42
C HIS A 100 5.47 -4.33 -0.09
N LEU A 101 6.35 -5.34 -0.08
CA LEU A 101 6.79 -6.01 1.15
C LEU A 101 7.65 -5.09 2.05
N GLY A 102 8.41 -4.18 1.45
CA GLY A 102 9.16 -3.14 2.16
C GLY A 102 8.22 -2.16 2.88
N ILE A 103 7.19 -1.66 2.17
CA ILE A 103 6.16 -0.80 2.78
C ILE A 103 5.40 -1.56 3.86
N PHE A 104 5.00 -2.80 3.62
CA PHE A 104 4.39 -3.66 4.64
C PHE A 104 5.27 -3.75 5.89
N SER A 105 6.57 -4.00 5.72
CA SER A 105 7.52 -4.10 6.83
C SER A 105 7.62 -2.79 7.61
N ILE A 106 7.70 -1.64 6.93
CA ILE A 106 7.69 -0.31 7.56
C ILE A 106 6.39 -0.12 8.36
N LEU A 107 5.25 -0.43 7.75
CA LEU A 107 3.94 -0.30 8.40
C LEU A 107 3.85 -1.20 9.64
N PHE A 108 4.30 -2.44 9.54
CA PHE A 108 4.33 -3.43 10.61
C PHE A 108 5.17 -2.97 11.81
N PHE A 109 6.42 -2.55 11.59
CA PHE A 109 7.25 -2.04 12.69
C PHE A 109 6.69 -0.75 13.31
N CYS A 110 6.12 0.14 12.49
CA CYS A 110 5.45 1.34 12.99
C CYS A 110 4.17 1.04 13.76
N TYR A 111 3.51 -0.10 13.51
CA TYR A 111 2.37 -0.59 14.28
C TYR A 111 2.83 -1.20 15.61
N LEU A 112 3.84 -2.08 15.58
CA LEU A 112 4.43 -2.68 16.79
C LEU A 112 4.98 -1.63 17.76
N LYS A 113 5.59 -0.55 17.25
CA LYS A 113 6.10 0.54 18.08
C LYS A 113 4.98 1.30 18.81
N ASP A 114 3.81 1.43 18.18
CA ASP A 114 2.69 2.18 18.73
C ASP A 114 1.71 1.31 19.54
N LEU A 115 1.91 -0.02 19.55
CA LEU A 115 1.22 -0.94 20.44
C LEU A 115 1.64 -0.65 21.89
N LYS A 116 0.81 0.12 22.59
CA LYS A 116 0.89 0.26 24.05
C LYS A 116 0.32 -1.02 24.67
N PRO A 117 0.94 -1.60 25.71
CA PRO A 117 0.30 -2.66 26.48
C PRO A 117 -1.04 -2.15 27.00
N ASP A 118 -2.06 -3.01 27.01
CA ASP A 118 -3.34 -2.74 27.67
C ASP A 118 -3.10 -2.67 29.19
N VAL A 119 -2.56 -1.55 29.66
CA VAL A 119 -2.42 -1.26 31.09
C VAL A 119 -3.78 -0.79 31.58
N ASN A 120 -4.57 -1.73 32.06
CA ASN A 120 -5.78 -1.56 32.88
C ASN A 120 -6.92 -0.75 32.24
N LYS A 121 -7.85 -1.48 31.61
CA LYS A 121 -9.27 -1.17 31.74
C LYS A 121 -9.88 -2.20 32.68
N SER A 122 -9.61 -2.03 33.98
CA SER A 122 -10.38 -2.64 35.07
C SER A 122 -11.70 -1.88 35.24
#